data_AF-A0A4R5PCB3-F1
#
_entry.id   AF-A0A4R5PCB3-F1
#
_cell.length_a   1.000
_cell.length_b   1.000
_cell.length_c   1.000
_cell.angle_alpha   90.00
_cell.angle_beta   90.00
_cell.angle_gamma   90.00
#
_symmetry.space_group_name_H-M   'P 1'
#
loop_
_entity.id
_entity.type
_entity.pdbx_description
1 polymer ?
#
loop_
_entity_poly.entity_id
_entity_poly.type
_entity_poly.pdbx_seq_one_letter_code
_entity_poly.pdbx_strand_id
1 'polypeptide(L)'
;MNAQKAGQTLRWVIPTGARLVFGVILFLEGAQKIFGWWSGSPTGSGHPEPFLNWPYWWAGVFELALGVLLTAGLWTRVCAVLAAGMMAYAYFFEHLPVHWEPMQNGGAFAATFCWGFLLLALAADDTRLSLDRVRAHRTGG
;
A
#
# COMPACT_ATOMS: atom_id res chain seq x y z
N MET A 1 -34.24 2.82 3.49
CA MET A 1 -32.99 2.96 4.29
C MET A 1 -32.71 4.46 4.46
N ASN A 2 -32.60 4.99 5.69
CA ASN A 2 -32.42 6.44 5.90
C ASN A 2 -31.04 6.90 5.41
N ALA A 3 -30.97 8.08 4.76
CA ALA A 3 -29.73 8.67 4.23
C ALA A 3 -28.61 8.78 5.28
N GLN A 4 -28.97 8.99 6.55
CA GLN A 4 -28.06 8.99 7.70
C GLN A 4 -27.38 7.62 7.94
N LYS A 5 -28.14 6.52 7.85
CA LYS A 5 -27.59 5.15 7.95
C LYS A 5 -26.70 4.83 6.76
N ALA A 6 -27.11 5.21 5.54
CA ALA A 6 -26.31 5.02 4.34
C ALA A 6 -24.97 5.78 4.43
N GLY A 7 -24.99 7.04 4.87
CA GLY A 7 -23.79 7.84 5.07
C GLY A 7 -22.85 7.25 6.13
N GLN A 8 -23.39 6.79 7.26
CA GLN A 8 -22.61 6.06 8.26
C GLN A 8 -22.05 4.75 7.71
N THR A 9 -22.80 4.09 6.82
CA THR A 9 -22.37 2.84 6.18
C THR A 9 -21.27 3.04 5.14
N LEU A 10 -21.23 4.16 4.43
CA LEU A 10 -20.13 4.46 3.51
C LEU A 10 -18.84 4.84 4.25
N ARG A 11 -18.97 5.61 5.34
CA ARG A 11 -17.82 6.17 6.08
C ARG A 11 -16.80 5.13 6.52
N TRP A 12 -17.23 3.97 6.98
CA TRP A 12 -16.35 2.83 7.33
C TRP A 12 -16.05 1.86 6.19
N VAL A 13 -16.99 1.61 5.26
CA VAL A 13 -16.81 0.55 4.24
C VAL A 13 -15.74 0.95 3.24
N ILE A 14 -15.75 2.22 2.80
CA ILE A 14 -14.80 2.74 1.81
C ILE A 14 -13.36 2.63 2.30
N PRO A 15 -12.97 3.22 3.45
CA PRO A 15 -11.58 3.12 3.91
C PRO A 15 -11.19 1.69 4.27
N THR A 16 -12.13 0.87 4.75
CA THR A 16 -11.85 -0.56 5.04
C THR A 16 -11.57 -1.34 3.77
N GLY A 17 -12.38 -1.13 2.73
CA GLY A 17 -12.16 -1.72 1.40
C GLY A 17 -10.86 -1.24 0.79
N ALA A 18 -10.61 0.07 0.79
CA ALA A 18 -9.36 0.66 0.29
C ALA A 18 -8.12 0.09 0.99
N ARG A 19 -8.17 -0.05 2.32
CA ARG A 19 -7.10 -0.66 3.12
C ARG A 19 -6.81 -2.09 2.67
N LEU A 20 -7.84 -2.91 2.51
CA LEU A 20 -7.68 -4.30 2.10
C LEU A 20 -7.15 -4.40 0.67
N VAL A 21 -7.71 -3.62 -0.26
CA VAL A 21 -7.29 -3.62 -1.66
C VAL A 21 -5.84 -3.16 -1.80
N PHE A 22 -5.48 -2.00 -1.24
CA PHE A 22 -4.12 -1.49 -1.32
C PHE A 22 -3.13 -2.37 -0.56
N GLY A 23 -3.50 -2.88 0.62
CA GLY A 23 -2.66 -3.78 1.40
C GLY A 23 -2.37 -5.10 0.68
N VAL A 24 -3.39 -5.71 0.05
CA VAL A 24 -3.22 -6.95 -0.71
C VAL A 24 -2.39 -6.71 -1.96
N ILE A 25 -2.63 -5.65 -2.73
CA ILE A 25 -1.83 -5.35 -3.92
C ILE A 25 -0.37 -5.13 -3.53
N LEU A 26 -0.11 -4.35 -2.48
CA LEU A 26 1.25 -4.11 -1.99
C LEU A 26 1.93 -5.40 -1.52
N PHE A 27 1.20 -6.28 -0.85
CA PHE A 27 1.71 -7.60 -0.48
C PHE A 27 2.10 -8.44 -1.70
N LEU A 28 1.25 -8.44 -2.74
CA LEU A 28 1.51 -9.18 -3.98
C LEU A 28 2.73 -8.63 -4.71
N GLU A 29 2.87 -7.31 -4.83
CA GLU A 29 4.05 -6.63 -5.38
C GLU A 29 5.33 -7.02 -4.64
N GLY A 30 5.29 -7.06 -3.31
CA GLY A 30 6.42 -7.50 -2.50
C GLY A 30 6.73 -8.98 -2.66
N ALA A 31 5.70 -9.83 -2.75
CA ALA A 31 5.86 -11.27 -2.97
C ALA A 31 6.45 -11.58 -4.35
N GLN A 32 6.12 -10.80 -5.38
CA GLN A 32 6.73 -10.89 -6.69
C GLN A 32 8.22 -10.57 -6.63
N LYS A 33 8.61 -9.51 -5.91
CA LYS A 33 10.01 -9.10 -5.76
C LYS A 33 10.84 -10.07 -4.92
N ILE A 34 10.31 -10.57 -3.80
CA ILE A 34 11.06 -11.39 -2.83
C ILE A 34 11.02 -12.90 -3.13
N PHE A 35 9.90 -13.40 -3.66
CA PHE A 35 9.72 -14.84 -3.91
C PHE A 35 9.67 -15.19 -5.40
N GLY A 36 9.60 -14.20 -6.30
CA GLY A 36 9.52 -14.44 -7.73
C GLY A 36 8.16 -15.01 -8.18
N TRP A 37 7.12 -14.90 -7.36
CA TRP A 37 5.80 -15.47 -7.66
C TRP A 37 5.11 -14.71 -8.81
N TRP A 38 4.16 -15.33 -9.53
CA TRP A 38 3.25 -14.69 -10.52
C TRP A 38 3.91 -13.68 -11.48
N SER A 39 4.94 -14.11 -12.21
CA SER A 39 5.72 -13.37 -13.24
C SER A 39 7.11 -12.89 -12.82
N GLY A 40 7.52 -13.07 -11.55
CA GLY A 40 8.84 -12.64 -11.09
C GLY A 40 8.92 -11.12 -10.86
N SER A 41 10.14 -10.63 -10.68
CA SER A 41 10.43 -9.21 -10.40
C SER A 41 9.93 -8.22 -11.48
N PRO A 42 9.92 -6.89 -11.23
CA PRO A 42 9.54 -5.86 -12.21
C PRO A 42 10.27 -5.95 -13.55
N THR A 43 11.42 -6.63 -13.58
CA THR A 43 12.18 -6.92 -14.80
C THR A 43 11.58 -8.04 -15.67
N GLY A 44 10.50 -8.69 -15.24
CA GLY A 44 9.85 -9.78 -15.96
C GLY A 44 10.69 -11.05 -16.05
N SER A 45 11.72 -11.18 -15.19
CA SER A 45 12.71 -12.26 -15.25
C SER A 45 12.20 -13.61 -14.75
N GLY A 46 10.99 -13.69 -14.17
CA GLY A 46 10.47 -14.92 -13.58
C GLY A 46 11.21 -15.38 -12.31
N HIS A 47 12.15 -14.58 -11.81
CA HIS A 47 12.96 -14.87 -10.63
C HIS A 47 12.82 -13.77 -9.57
N PRO A 48 13.09 -14.10 -8.29
CA PRO A 48 13.23 -13.11 -7.23
C PRO A 48 14.31 -12.08 -7.56
N GLU A 49 14.16 -10.87 -7.01
CA GLU A 49 15.20 -9.86 -7.03
C GLU A 49 16.49 -10.39 -6.36
N PRO A 50 17.68 -10.10 -6.93
CA PRO A 50 18.93 -10.49 -6.31
C PRO A 50 19.01 -9.96 -4.86
N PHE A 51 19.59 -10.77 -3.98
CA PHE A 51 19.71 -10.41 -2.57
C PHE A 51 20.47 -9.09 -2.41
N LEU A 52 19.92 -8.17 -1.60
CA LEU A 52 20.45 -6.80 -1.40
C LEU A 52 20.45 -5.89 -2.64
N ASN A 53 19.76 -6.27 -3.73
CA ASN A 53 19.65 -5.41 -4.91
C ASN A 53 18.96 -4.08 -4.57
N TRP A 54 19.61 -2.96 -4.89
CA TRP A 54 19.05 -1.63 -4.68
C TRP A 54 18.43 -1.09 -5.98
N PRO A 55 17.21 -0.53 -5.94
CA PRO A 55 16.30 -0.42 -4.79
C PRO A 55 15.35 -1.64 -4.65
N TYR A 56 15.28 -2.51 -5.65
CA TYR A 56 14.15 -3.43 -5.85
C TYR A 56 13.99 -4.49 -4.76
N TRP A 57 15.07 -5.06 -4.24
CA TRP A 57 14.98 -6.05 -3.16
C TRP A 57 14.43 -5.40 -1.88
N TRP A 58 14.92 -4.21 -1.55
CA TRP A 58 14.43 -3.45 -0.39
C TRP A 58 12.98 -3.03 -0.55
N ALA A 59 12.59 -2.55 -1.73
CA ALA A 59 11.20 -2.27 -2.05
C ALA A 59 10.33 -3.51 -1.77
N GLY A 60 10.74 -4.69 -2.25
CA GLY A 60 10.01 -5.94 -2.00
C GLY A 60 9.82 -6.27 -0.52
N VAL A 61 10.86 -6.10 0.31
CA VAL A 61 10.77 -6.36 1.76
C VAL A 61 9.74 -5.43 2.41
N PHE A 62 9.82 -4.14 2.12
CA PHE A 62 8.91 -3.17 2.72
C PHE A 62 7.49 -3.31 2.19
N GLU A 63 7.30 -3.54 0.90
CA GLU A 63 5.99 -3.78 0.28
C GLU A 63 5.30 -5.00 0.91
N LEU A 64 6.05 -6.08 1.12
CA LEU A 64 5.52 -7.28 1.76
C LEU A 64 5.15 -7.02 3.22
N ALA A 65 6.05 -6.41 4.00
CA ALA A 65 5.79 -6.12 5.41
C ALA A 65 4.62 -5.13 5.59
N LEU A 66 4.63 -4.01 4.87
CA LEU A 66 3.59 -3.00 4.94
C LEU A 66 2.27 -3.51 4.36
N GLY A 67 2.29 -4.33 3.31
CA GLY A 67 1.11 -4.96 2.74
C GLY A 67 0.39 -5.87 3.73
N VAL A 68 1.15 -6.71 4.47
CA VAL A 68 0.60 -7.54 5.55
C VAL A 68 0.03 -6.67 6.67
N LEU A 69 0.77 -5.66 7.13
CA LEU A 69 0.34 -4.78 8.22
C LEU A 69 -0.91 -3.97 7.86
N LEU A 70 -0.97 -3.41 6.64
CA LEU A 70 -2.15 -2.71 6.14
C LEU A 70 -3.35 -3.65 6.01
N THR A 71 -3.17 -4.84 5.45
CA THR A 71 -4.24 -5.85 5.32
C THR A 71 -4.75 -6.32 6.67
N ALA A 72 -3.88 -6.47 7.67
CA ALA A 72 -4.25 -6.76 9.05
C ALA A 72 -4.88 -5.54 9.77
N GLY A 73 -4.58 -4.32 9.31
CA GLY A 73 -5.08 -3.08 9.90
C GLY A 73 -4.34 -2.73 11.17
N LEU A 74 -3.02 -2.91 11.14
CA LEU A 74 -2.11 -2.58 12.22
C LEU A 74 -1.30 -1.33 11.85
N TRP A 75 -1.33 -0.32 12.72
CA TRP A 75 -0.73 0.99 12.51
C TRP A 75 -1.08 1.58 11.14
N THR A 76 -2.36 1.50 10.76
CA THR A 76 -2.84 1.77 9.39
C THR A 76 -2.34 3.12 8.87
N ARG A 77 -2.42 4.17 9.68
CA ARG A 77 -1.93 5.51 9.32
C ARG A 77 -0.42 5.53 9.07
N VAL A 78 0.38 4.94 9.96
CA VAL A 78 1.84 4.92 9.85
C VAL A 78 2.26 4.10 8.63
N CYS A 79 1.70 2.90 8.48
CA CYS A 79 2.01 2.03 7.35
C CYS A 79 1.62 2.68 6.01
N ALA A 80 0.48 3.38 5.95
CA ALA A 80 0.05 4.10 4.76
C ALA A 80 0.99 5.27 4.42
N VAL A 81 1.45 6.05 5.39
CA VAL A 81 2.45 7.12 5.14
C VAL A 81 3.77 6.53 4.63
N LEU A 82 4.25 5.44 5.21
CA LEU A 82 5.47 4.77 4.75
C LEU A 82 5.30 4.23 3.33
N ALA A 83 4.18 3.56 3.03
CA ALA A 83 3.88 3.06 1.70
C ALA A 83 3.78 4.19 0.66
N ALA A 84 3.17 5.32 1.02
CA ALA A 84 3.16 6.52 0.18
C ALA A 84 4.57 7.04 -0.10
N GLY A 85 5.43 7.09 0.92
CA GLY A 85 6.83 7.50 0.79
C GLY A 85 7.62 6.60 -0.17
N MET A 86 7.42 5.29 -0.11
CA MET A 86 8.06 4.36 -1.05
C MET A 86 7.62 4.59 -2.49
N MET A 87 6.32 4.77 -2.71
CA MET A 87 5.78 5.03 -4.05
C MET A 87 6.24 6.39 -4.58
N ALA A 88 6.39 7.40 -3.71
CA ALA A 88 6.99 8.67 -4.07
C ALA A 88 8.46 8.49 -4.47
N TYR A 89 9.26 7.74 -3.70
CA TYR A 89 10.63 7.41 -4.05
C TYR A 89 10.70 6.73 -5.43
N ALA A 90 9.90 5.69 -5.65
CA ALA A 90 9.85 4.99 -6.93
C ALA A 90 9.52 5.96 -8.08
N TYR A 91 8.52 6.84 -7.91
CA TYR A 91 8.17 7.81 -8.95
C TYR A 91 9.31 8.78 -9.27
N PHE A 92 9.91 9.40 -8.25
CA PHE A 92 10.92 10.45 -8.47
C PHE A 92 12.30 9.92 -8.88
N PHE A 93 12.70 8.75 -8.39
CA PHE A 93 14.04 8.21 -8.60
C PHE A 93 14.10 7.12 -9.67
N GLU A 94 13.04 6.36 -9.88
CA GLU A 94 13.03 5.28 -10.89
C GLU A 94 12.29 5.70 -12.17
N HIS A 95 11.15 6.38 -12.06
CA HIS A 95 10.30 6.69 -13.22
C HIS A 95 10.58 8.07 -13.84
N LEU A 96 10.69 9.12 -13.03
CA LEU A 96 10.88 10.48 -13.53
C LEU A 96 12.14 10.65 -14.40
N PRO A 97 13.30 9.99 -14.11
CA PRO A 97 14.47 10.06 -14.97
C PRO A 97 14.28 9.42 -16.35
N VAL A 98 13.33 8.48 -16.49
CA VAL A 98 13.06 7.79 -17.76
C VAL A 98 12.32 8.73 -18.72
N HIS A 99 11.25 9.36 -18.24
CA HIS A 99 10.49 10.36 -18.98
C HIS A 99 9.66 11.22 -18.03
N TRP A 100 9.36 12.47 -18.41
CA TRP A 100 8.57 13.38 -17.56
C TRP A 100 7.08 13.01 -17.52
N GLU A 101 6.59 12.40 -18.60
CA GLU A 101 5.19 12.04 -18.79
C GLU A 101 4.88 10.67 -18.14
N PRO A 102 3.91 10.57 -17.20
CA PRO A 102 3.65 9.36 -16.42
C PRO A 102 3.24 8.12 -17.22
N MET A 103 2.57 8.29 -18.37
CA MET A 103 2.15 7.16 -19.20
C MET A 103 3.35 6.53 -19.92
N GLN A 104 4.30 7.35 -20.36
CA GLN A 104 5.51 6.90 -21.04
C GLN A 104 6.59 6.38 -20.08
N ASN A 105 6.66 6.86 -18.84
CA ASN A 105 7.66 6.39 -17.88
C ASN A 105 7.23 5.19 -17.03
N GLY A 106 5.97 4.75 -17.13
CA GLY A 106 5.43 3.65 -16.32
C GLY A 106 5.15 3.99 -14.85
N GLY A 107 5.37 5.24 -14.44
CA GLY A 107 5.23 5.73 -13.07
C GLY A 107 3.80 6.12 -12.68
N ALA A 108 2.84 6.06 -13.60
CA ALA A 108 1.44 6.33 -13.30
C ALA A 108 0.91 5.47 -12.13
N PHE A 109 1.33 4.21 -12.05
CA PHE A 109 0.97 3.31 -10.94
C PHE A 109 1.56 3.80 -9.60
N ALA A 110 2.85 4.12 -9.57
CA ALA A 110 3.50 4.65 -8.37
C ALA A 110 2.85 5.97 -7.89
N ALA A 111 2.58 6.91 -8.80
CA ALA A 111 1.96 8.19 -8.46
C ALA A 111 0.53 8.01 -7.88
N THR A 112 -0.26 7.13 -8.48
CA THR A 112 -1.64 6.88 -8.04
C THR A 112 -1.68 6.14 -6.70
N PHE A 113 -0.82 5.13 -6.49
CA PHE A 113 -0.69 4.45 -5.20
C PHE A 113 -0.19 5.39 -4.10
N CYS A 114 0.76 6.27 -4.40
CA CYS A 114 1.22 7.29 -3.46
C CYS A 114 0.06 8.12 -2.91
N TRP A 115 -0.76 8.69 -3.80
CA TRP A 115 -1.95 9.44 -3.39
C TRP A 115 -3.01 8.57 -2.71
N GLY A 116 -3.23 7.35 -3.19
CA GLY A 116 -4.15 6.39 -2.58
C GLY A 116 -3.79 6.10 -1.12
N PHE A 117 -2.51 5.90 -0.83
CA PHE A 117 -2.01 5.69 0.52
C PHE A 117 -2.09 6.96 1.38
N LEU A 118 -1.81 8.15 0.86
CA LEU A 118 -1.99 9.40 1.60
C LEU A 118 -3.46 9.60 2.00
N LEU A 119 -4.39 9.36 1.08
CA LEU A 119 -5.83 9.42 1.36
C LEU A 119 -6.24 8.37 2.39
N LEU A 120 -5.68 7.16 2.32
CA LEU A 120 -5.91 6.12 3.32
C LEU A 120 -5.37 6.52 4.69
N ALA A 121 -4.20 7.16 4.76
CA ALA A 121 -3.61 7.63 6.02
C ALA A 121 -4.49 8.68 6.71
N LEU A 122 -5.13 9.55 5.93
CA LEU A 122 -6.10 10.53 6.42
C LEU A 122 -7.39 9.84 6.89
N ALA A 123 -7.88 8.84 6.16
CA ALA A 123 -9.11 8.12 6.47
C ALA A 123 -8.95 6.97 7.50
N ALA A 124 -7.75 6.77 8.04
CA ALA A 124 -7.41 5.61 8.88
C ALA A 124 -8.26 5.48 10.16
N ASP A 125 -8.74 6.59 10.73
CA ASP A 125 -9.55 6.56 11.96
C ASP A 125 -11.00 6.07 11.71
N ASP A 126 -11.48 6.18 10.47
CA ASP A 126 -12.82 5.74 10.07
C ASP A 126 -12.89 4.24 9.70
N THR A 127 -11.72 3.58 9.57
CA THR A 127 -11.63 2.15 9.27
C THR A 127 -12.21 1.29 10.39
N ARG A 128 -13.20 0.44 10.09
CA ARG A 128 -13.69 -0.58 11.02
C ARG A 128 -13.06 -1.93 10.66
N LEU A 129 -12.96 -2.87 11.61
CA LEU A 129 -12.19 -4.12 11.47
C LEU A 129 -10.67 -3.92 11.33
N SER A 130 -10.10 -2.87 11.92
CA SER A 130 -8.65 -2.75 12.12
C SER A 130 -8.27 -3.26 13.51
N LEU A 131 -7.09 -3.88 13.63
CA LEU A 131 -6.52 -4.24 14.94
C LEU A 131 -6.21 -3.00 15.78
N ASP A 132 -5.97 -1.85 15.15
CA ASP A 132 -5.81 -0.55 15.82
C ASP A 132 -7.02 -0.21 16.70
N ARG A 133 -8.23 -0.47 16.20
CA ARG A 133 -9.47 -0.23 16.96
C ARG A 133 -9.63 -1.19 18.13
N VAL A 134 -9.27 -2.46 17.95
CA VAL A 134 -9.29 -3.47 19.04
C VAL A 134 -8.32 -3.09 20.16
N ARG A 135 -7.14 -2.56 19.81
CA ARG A 135 -6.17 -2.05 20.79
C ARG A 135 -6.69 -0.83 21.55
N ALA A 136 -7.28 0.14 20.84
CA ALA A 136 -7.85 1.35 21.46
C ALA A 136 -8.97 1.02 22.46
N HIS A 137 -9.76 -0.02 22.21
CA HIS A 137 -10.79 -0.48 23.15
C HIS A 137 -10.23 -1.18 24.41
N ARG A 138 -9.01 -1.72 24.38
CA ARG A 138 -8.39 -2.42 25.51
C ARG A 138 -7.62 -1.51 26.47
N THR A 139 -7.16 -0.36 26.01
CA THR A 139 -6.41 0.61 26.84
C THR A 139 -7.29 1.64 27.53
N GLY A 140 -8.61 1.64 27.27
CA GLY A 140 -9.59 2.58 27.83
C GLY A 140 -10.62 1.93 28.75
N GLY A 141 -10.36 0.74 29.28
CA GLY A 141 -11.16 0.08 30.33
C GLY A 141 -10.33 -0.07 31.59
#